data_AF-A0A392N582-F1
#
_entry.id   AF-A0A392N582-F1
#
_cell.length_a   1.000
_cell.length_b   1.000
_cell.length_c   1.000
_cell.angle_alpha   90.00
_cell.angle_beta   90.00
_cell.angle_gamma   90.00
#
_symmetry.space_group_name_H-M   'P 1'
#
loop_
_entity.id
_entity.type
_entity.pdbx_description
1 polymer ?
#
loop_
_entity_poly.entity_id
_entity_poly.type
_entity_poly.pdbx_seq_one_letter_code
_entity_poly.pdbx_strand_id
1 'polypeptide(L)'
;VVVLVAVVILIGFFSMQHYGTDRVSWLFAPIVLLWFLLIGGIGIFNIWKHGIRVLKAFSPVYIYHYFRRGGKHGWTSLGGIMLSITGTEALFADLAHFPVSAVQLAFTLVVFPCLLLAYSGQAAYLMNNLTHSKDAFYRSIPERIYWPVFVVATAAAIVASQATITATFSIIKQALAHGCFPRVKVIYTSKKFAGQIYIPDINWILMILCIAVTAGFENQNQIGNAYGTFFLC
;
A
#
# COMPACT_ATOMS: atom_id res chain seq x y z
N VAL A 1 1.26 23.45 4.13
CA VAL A 1 -0.19 23.19 3.95
C VAL A 1 -0.50 21.70 3.85
N VAL A 2 0.15 20.96 2.93
CA VAL A 2 -0.09 19.51 2.74
C VAL A 2 0.11 18.70 4.02
N VAL A 3 1.20 18.94 4.77
CA VAL A 3 1.47 18.27 6.06
C VAL A 3 0.36 18.53 7.08
N LEU A 4 -0.14 19.76 7.15
CA LEU A 4 -1.18 20.14 8.13
C LEU A 4 -2.51 19.45 7.81
N VAL A 5 -2.87 19.35 6.53
CA VAL A 5 -4.04 18.59 6.06
C VAL A 5 -3.87 17.10 6.37
N ALA A 6 -2.68 16.53 6.13
CA ALA A 6 -2.39 15.14 6.43
C ALA A 6 -2.53 14.82 7.93
N VAL A 7 -2.02 15.70 8.80
CA VAL A 7 -2.15 15.54 10.27
C VAL A 7 -3.62 15.59 10.71
N VAL A 8 -4.43 16.49 10.15
CA VAL A 8 -5.88 16.56 10.45
C VAL A 8 -6.60 15.29 10.02
N ILE A 9 -6.29 14.77 8.83
CA ILE A 9 -6.85 13.50 8.33
C ILE A 9 -6.44 12.34 9.24
N LEU A 10 -5.17 12.28 9.66
CA LEU A 10 -4.68 11.23 10.56
C LEU A 10 -5.40 11.28 11.92
N ILE A 11 -5.54 12.46 12.53
CA ILE A 11 -6.25 12.60 13.81
C ILE A 11 -7.72 12.15 13.66
N GLY A 12 -8.41 12.60 12.62
CA GLY A 12 -9.79 12.18 12.35
C GLY A 12 -9.91 10.67 12.15
N PHE A 13 -9.01 10.09 11.37
CA PHE A 13 -8.96 8.66 11.10
C PHE A 13 -8.69 7.83 12.36
N PHE A 14 -7.67 8.19 13.15
CA PHE A 14 -7.31 7.50 14.40
C PHE A 14 -8.37 7.67 15.49
N SER A 15 -9.08 8.80 15.53
CA SER A 15 -10.21 9.03 16.42
C SER A 15 -11.42 8.17 16.06
N MET A 16 -11.69 8.00 14.76
CA MET A 16 -12.80 7.19 14.25
C MET A 16 -12.60 5.68 14.44
N GLN A 17 -11.36 5.22 14.71
CA GLN A 17 -11.03 3.81 15.01
C GLN A 17 -11.92 3.18 16.09
N HIS A 18 -12.39 3.97 17.06
CA HIS A 18 -13.19 3.47 18.19
C HIS A 18 -14.61 2.99 17.79
N TYR A 19 -15.13 3.42 16.64
CA TYR A 19 -16.53 3.18 16.24
C TYR A 19 -16.82 1.83 15.55
N GLY A 20 -15.84 0.92 15.54
CA GLY A 20 -16.10 -0.49 15.24
C GLY A 20 -15.76 -0.90 13.81
N THR A 21 -14.88 -1.88 13.71
CA THR A 21 -14.46 -2.59 12.50
C THR A 21 -15.55 -3.53 11.97
N ASP A 22 -16.56 -3.90 12.78
CA ASP A 22 -17.63 -4.86 12.43
C ASP A 22 -18.43 -4.53 11.16
N ARG A 23 -18.86 -3.27 10.96
CA ARG A 23 -19.66 -2.89 9.77
C ARG A 23 -18.81 -2.44 8.58
N VAL A 24 -17.59 -1.99 8.83
CA VAL A 24 -16.74 -1.38 7.79
C VAL A 24 -15.96 -2.45 7.01
N SER A 25 -15.66 -3.60 7.63
CA SER A 25 -14.93 -4.69 6.96
C SER A 25 -15.61 -5.22 5.68
N TRP A 26 -16.94 -5.21 5.61
CA TRP A 26 -17.65 -5.65 4.39
C TRP A 26 -17.54 -4.63 3.25
N LEU A 27 -17.41 -3.33 3.57
CA LEU A 27 -17.20 -2.25 2.59
C LEU A 27 -15.75 -2.22 2.05
N PHE A 28 -14.80 -2.84 2.73
CA PHE A 28 -13.39 -2.85 2.31
C PHE A 28 -13.16 -3.65 1.02
N ALA A 29 -13.74 -4.85 0.92
CA ALA A 29 -13.60 -5.71 -0.25
C ALA A 29 -14.02 -5.03 -1.58
N PRO A 30 -15.21 -4.41 -1.70
CA PRO A 30 -15.61 -3.74 -2.94
C PRO A 30 -14.77 -2.50 -3.25
N ILE A 31 -14.32 -1.74 -2.24
CA ILE A 31 -13.44 -0.57 -2.46
C ILE A 31 -12.10 -1.00 -3.04
N VAL A 32 -11.49 -2.04 -2.47
CA VAL A 32 -10.20 -2.57 -2.93
C VAL A 32 -10.33 -3.18 -4.33
N LEU A 33 -11.41 -3.92 -4.60
CA LEU A 33 -11.67 -4.48 -5.93
C LEU A 33 -11.86 -3.36 -6.97
N LEU A 34 -12.65 -2.34 -6.64
CA LEU A 34 -12.84 -1.16 -7.50
C LEU A 34 -11.51 -0.45 -7.78
N TRP A 35 -10.66 -0.30 -6.76
CA TRP A 35 -9.32 0.27 -6.92
C TRP A 35 -8.47 -0.55 -7.90
N PHE A 36 -8.40 -1.87 -7.73
CA PHE A 36 -7.64 -2.75 -8.62
C PHE A 36 -8.16 -2.71 -10.07
N LEU A 37 -9.49 -2.70 -10.27
CA LEU A 37 -10.08 -2.56 -11.59
C LEU A 37 -9.77 -1.21 -12.24
N LEU A 38 -9.81 -0.12 -11.48
CA LEU A 38 -9.48 1.22 -11.99
C LEU A 38 -8.02 1.30 -12.43
N ILE A 39 -7.07 0.87 -11.60
CA ILE A 39 -5.65 0.91 -11.97
C ILE A 39 -5.35 -0.04 -13.14
N GLY A 40 -6.00 -1.21 -13.20
CA GLY A 40 -5.87 -2.14 -14.32
C GLY A 40 -6.40 -1.53 -15.63
N GLY A 41 -7.57 -0.88 -15.57
CA GLY A 41 -8.17 -0.19 -16.71
C GLY A 41 -7.33 0.98 -17.22
N ILE A 42 -6.79 1.81 -16.31
CA ILE A 42 -5.85 2.89 -16.65
C ILE A 42 -4.57 2.32 -17.27
N GLY A 43 -4.06 1.21 -16.74
CA GLY A 43 -2.91 0.49 -17.27
C GLY A 43 -3.13 0.08 -18.73
N ILE A 44 -4.24 -0.61 -19.01
CA ILE A 44 -4.62 -1.03 -20.38
C ILE A 44 -4.74 0.18 -21.31
N PHE A 45 -5.42 1.25 -20.87
CA PHE A 45 -5.58 2.47 -21.65
C PHE A 45 -4.23 3.09 -22.02
N ASN A 46 -3.29 3.16 -21.08
CA ASN A 46 -1.97 3.73 -21.32
C ASN A 46 -1.10 2.87 -22.24
N ILE A 47 -1.17 1.54 -22.11
CA ILE A 47 -0.49 0.62 -23.04
C ILE A 47 -1.02 0.81 -24.46
N TRP A 48 -2.33 0.93 -24.62
CA TRP A 48 -2.93 1.10 -25.95
C TRP A 48 -2.57 2.46 -26.57
N LYS A 49 -2.58 3.53 -25.76
CA LYS A 49 -2.29 4.90 -26.22
C LYS A 49 -0.80 5.17 -26.49
N HIS A 50 0.11 4.66 -25.65
CA HIS A 50 1.55 4.98 -25.70
C HIS A 50 2.38 3.86 -26.37
N GLY A 51 1.77 2.70 -26.62
CA GLY A 51 2.28 1.67 -27.50
C GLY A 51 2.69 0.37 -26.80
N ILE A 52 2.42 -0.75 -27.47
CA ILE A 52 2.73 -2.14 -27.07
C ILE A 52 4.25 -2.43 -26.92
N ARG A 53 5.12 -1.49 -27.31
CA ARG A 53 6.59 -1.63 -27.17
C ARG A 53 7.03 -1.87 -25.72
N VAL A 54 6.24 -1.46 -24.73
CA VAL A 54 6.53 -1.71 -23.31
C VAL A 54 6.45 -3.18 -22.95
N LEU A 55 5.67 -4.00 -23.66
CA LEU A 55 5.66 -5.45 -23.40
C LEU A 55 7.02 -6.10 -23.73
N LYS A 56 7.89 -5.46 -24.51
CA LYS A 56 9.28 -5.94 -24.69
C LYS A 56 10.10 -5.88 -23.40
N ALA A 57 9.69 -5.08 -22.41
CA ALA A 57 10.34 -5.03 -21.10
C ALA A 57 10.22 -6.34 -20.30
N PHE A 58 9.26 -7.22 -20.64
CA PHE A 58 9.19 -8.57 -20.07
C PHE A 58 10.31 -9.49 -20.56
N SER A 59 11.04 -9.12 -21.61
CA SER A 59 12.18 -9.90 -22.07
C SER A 59 13.38 -9.71 -21.13
N PRO A 60 13.94 -10.80 -20.56
CA PRO A 60 15.04 -10.74 -19.59
C PRO A 60 16.33 -10.13 -20.16
N VAL A 61 16.44 -10.05 -21.48
CA VAL A 61 17.56 -9.41 -22.20
C VAL A 61 17.67 -7.91 -21.85
N TYR A 62 16.57 -7.22 -21.61
CA TYR A 62 16.59 -5.78 -21.27
C TYR A 62 17.02 -5.52 -19.82
N ILE A 63 16.68 -6.43 -18.89
CA ILE A 63 17.18 -6.39 -17.51
C ILE A 63 18.70 -6.53 -17.49
N TYR A 64 19.25 -7.47 -18.25
CA TYR A 64 20.70 -7.65 -18.34
C TYR A 64 21.40 -6.41 -18.91
N HIS A 65 20.85 -5.80 -19.97
CA HIS A 65 21.38 -4.55 -20.51
C HIS A 65 21.24 -3.36 -19.56
N TYR A 66 20.16 -3.31 -18.78
CA TYR A 66 19.93 -2.26 -17.77
C TYR A 66 20.98 -2.33 -16.66
N PHE A 67 21.24 -3.51 -16.09
CA PHE A 67 22.28 -3.67 -15.07
C PHE A 67 23.69 -3.42 -15.62
N ARG A 68 23.96 -3.80 -16.87
CA ARG A 68 25.28 -3.58 -17.50
C ARG A 68 25.58 -2.11 -17.80
N ARG A 69 24.56 -1.27 -18.05
CA ARG A 69 24.70 0.18 -18.29
C ARG A 69 24.51 1.03 -17.02
N GLY A 70 23.74 0.56 -16.04
CA GLY A 70 23.20 1.38 -14.94
C GLY A 70 24.12 1.59 -13.73
N GLY A 71 25.22 0.84 -13.58
CA GLY A 71 26.20 1.02 -12.49
C GLY A 71 25.55 1.22 -11.10
N LYS A 72 25.97 2.27 -10.37
CA LYS A 72 25.41 2.63 -9.04
C LYS A 72 23.92 3.02 -9.05
N HIS A 73 23.41 3.63 -10.13
CA HIS A 73 22.00 4.04 -10.20
C HIS A 73 21.05 2.85 -10.36
N GLY A 74 21.49 1.77 -11.03
CA GLY A 74 20.74 0.51 -11.10
C GLY A 74 20.54 -0.13 -9.73
N TRP A 75 21.56 -0.05 -8.87
CA TRP A 75 21.51 -0.52 -7.48
C TRP A 75 20.54 0.29 -6.60
N THR A 76 20.48 1.61 -6.75
CA THR A 76 19.50 2.43 -6.00
C THR A 76 18.06 2.11 -6.42
N SER A 77 17.83 1.76 -7.69
CA SER A 77 16.50 1.37 -8.19
C SER A 77 15.99 0.03 -7.62
N LEU A 78 16.88 -0.85 -7.17
CA LEU A 78 16.53 -2.11 -6.49
C LEU A 78 15.87 -1.87 -5.13
N GLY A 79 16.14 -0.74 -4.46
CA GLY A 79 15.50 -0.40 -3.20
C GLY A 79 13.97 -0.33 -3.31
N GLY A 80 13.44 0.17 -4.43
CA GLY A 80 12.00 0.17 -4.70
C GLY A 80 11.42 -1.23 -4.88
N ILE A 81 12.20 -2.17 -5.42
CA ILE A 81 11.81 -3.58 -5.54
C ILE A 81 11.75 -4.20 -4.14
N MET A 82 12.74 -3.93 -3.29
CA MET A 82 12.74 -4.42 -1.90
C MET A 82 11.53 -3.92 -1.11
N LEU A 83 11.15 -2.65 -1.30
CA LEU A 83 9.95 -2.06 -0.70
C LEU A 83 8.64 -2.79 -1.11
N SER A 84 8.60 -3.33 -2.33
CA SER A 84 7.45 -4.11 -2.81
C SER A 84 7.38 -5.51 -2.19
N ILE A 85 8.54 -6.11 -1.88
CA ILE A 85 8.64 -7.42 -1.21
C ILE A 85 8.08 -7.33 0.21
N THR A 86 8.30 -6.21 0.89
CA THR A 86 7.80 -5.95 2.26
C THR A 86 6.28 -6.04 2.37
N GLY A 87 5.56 -5.54 1.35
CA GLY A 87 4.09 -5.66 1.30
C GLY A 87 3.62 -7.11 1.17
N THR A 88 4.45 -7.98 0.58
CA THR A 88 4.14 -9.41 0.42
C THR A 88 4.30 -10.17 1.73
N GLU A 89 5.28 -9.81 2.57
CA GLU A 89 5.46 -10.39 3.91
C GLU A 89 4.26 -10.11 4.83
N ALA A 90 3.74 -8.88 4.78
CA ALA A 90 2.53 -8.51 5.53
C ALA A 90 1.32 -9.35 5.11
N LEU A 91 1.18 -9.64 3.80
CA LEU A 91 0.15 -10.54 3.30
C LEU A 91 0.32 -11.96 3.84
N PHE A 92 1.56 -12.47 3.91
CA PHE A 92 1.86 -13.80 4.45
C PHE A 92 1.64 -13.92 5.96
N ALA A 93 1.89 -12.86 6.74
CA ALA A 93 1.59 -12.86 8.17
C ALA A 93 0.07 -12.99 8.43
N ASP A 94 -0.77 -12.39 7.58
CA ASP A 94 -2.23 -12.44 7.71
C ASP A 94 -2.86 -13.71 7.10
N LEU A 95 -2.12 -14.52 6.33
CA LEU A 95 -2.58 -15.84 5.86
C LEU A 95 -2.94 -16.79 7.01
N ALA A 96 -2.47 -16.55 8.23
CA ALA A 96 -2.83 -17.35 9.40
C ALA A 96 -4.33 -17.32 9.76
N HIS A 97 -5.07 -16.31 9.28
CA HIS A 97 -6.51 -16.15 9.56
C HIS A 97 -7.43 -16.60 8.42
N PHE A 98 -6.91 -16.78 7.20
CA PHE A 98 -7.70 -17.04 5.99
C PHE A 98 -7.22 -18.29 5.24
N PRO A 99 -8.11 -19.03 4.54
CA PRO A 99 -7.70 -20.19 3.77
C PRO A 99 -6.77 -19.77 2.63
N VAL A 100 -5.62 -20.46 2.53
CA VAL A 100 -4.55 -20.19 1.56
C VAL A 100 -5.06 -20.16 0.11
N SER A 101 -5.98 -21.05 -0.25
CA SER A 101 -6.55 -21.15 -1.59
C SER A 101 -7.34 -19.90 -2.00
N ALA A 102 -8.09 -19.28 -1.08
CA ALA A 102 -8.83 -18.06 -1.37
C ALA A 102 -7.89 -16.88 -1.63
N VAL A 103 -6.82 -16.76 -0.84
CA VAL A 103 -5.83 -15.69 -1.00
C VAL A 103 -5.05 -15.87 -2.31
N GLN A 104 -4.62 -17.09 -2.63
CA GLN A 104 -3.93 -17.39 -3.88
C GLN A 104 -4.79 -17.05 -5.11
N LEU A 105 -6.07 -17.41 -5.08
CA LEU A 105 -6.99 -17.15 -6.19
C LEU A 105 -7.25 -15.65 -6.37
N ALA A 106 -7.51 -14.91 -5.28
CA ALA A 106 -7.69 -13.47 -5.33
C ALA A 106 -6.43 -12.74 -5.83
N PHE A 107 -5.26 -13.17 -5.37
CA PHE A 107 -4.00 -12.57 -5.77
C PHE A 107 -3.69 -12.84 -7.25
N THR A 108 -3.84 -14.09 -7.69
CA THR A 108 -3.50 -14.52 -9.06
C THR A 108 -4.47 -13.97 -10.10
N LEU A 109 -5.77 -13.94 -9.80
CA LEU A 109 -6.80 -13.51 -10.77
C LEU A 109 -7.02 -12.01 -10.82
N VAL A 110 -6.83 -11.29 -9.71
CA VAL A 110 -7.17 -9.86 -9.63
C VAL A 110 -5.92 -9.02 -9.40
N VAL A 111 -5.23 -9.22 -8.29
CA VAL A 111 -4.14 -8.33 -7.84
C VAL A 111 -2.98 -8.35 -8.84
N PHE A 112 -2.49 -9.54 -9.17
CA PHE A 112 -1.34 -9.74 -10.04
C PHE A 112 -1.53 -9.13 -11.45
N PRO A 113 -2.59 -9.44 -12.21
CA PRO A 113 -2.77 -8.87 -13.55
C PRO A 113 -3.01 -7.36 -13.49
N CYS A 114 -3.78 -6.86 -12.51
CA CYS A 114 -4.04 -5.42 -12.39
C CYS A 114 -2.76 -4.63 -12.07
N LEU A 115 -1.91 -5.13 -11.16
CA LEU A 115 -0.63 -4.51 -10.86
C LEU A 115 0.31 -4.53 -12.06
N LEU A 116 0.42 -5.68 -12.73
CA LEU A 116 1.26 -5.83 -13.91
C LEU A 116 0.85 -4.85 -15.03
N LEU A 117 -0.45 -4.71 -15.27
CA LEU A 117 -1.01 -3.74 -16.20
C LEU A 117 -0.77 -2.29 -15.75
N ALA A 118 -0.93 -1.98 -14.46
CA ALA A 118 -0.71 -0.64 -13.94
C ALA A 118 0.76 -0.20 -14.10
N TYR A 119 1.72 -1.06 -13.72
CA TYR A 119 3.15 -0.75 -13.85
C TYR A 119 3.60 -0.67 -15.30
N SER A 120 3.14 -1.58 -16.16
CA SER A 120 3.45 -1.51 -17.60
C SER A 120 2.81 -0.28 -18.27
N GLY A 121 1.58 0.09 -17.90
CA GLY A 121 0.96 1.33 -18.37
C GLY A 121 1.71 2.58 -17.93
N GLN A 122 2.17 2.64 -16.68
CA GLN A 122 3.01 3.75 -16.18
C GLN A 122 4.36 3.82 -16.92
N ALA A 123 5.00 2.67 -17.16
CA ALA A 123 6.24 2.61 -17.92
C ALA A 123 6.04 3.09 -19.37
N ALA A 124 4.91 2.73 -20.00
CA ALA A 124 4.54 3.21 -21.33
C ALA A 124 4.38 4.73 -21.40
N TYR A 125 3.74 5.31 -20.38
CA TYR A 125 3.62 6.76 -20.26
C TYR A 125 4.98 7.44 -20.08
N LEU A 126 5.83 6.90 -19.20
CA LEU A 126 7.12 7.50 -18.85
C LEU A 126 8.14 7.43 -20.00
N MET A 127 8.05 6.44 -20.88
CA MET A 127 8.87 6.35 -22.09
C MET A 127 8.71 7.55 -23.03
N ASN A 128 7.52 8.15 -23.08
CA ASN A 128 7.25 9.32 -23.91
C ASN A 128 7.45 10.64 -23.15
N ASN A 129 7.45 10.62 -21.81
CA ASN A 129 7.53 11.81 -20.95
C ASN A 129 8.49 11.62 -19.76
N LEU A 130 9.81 11.52 -20.04
CA LEU A 130 10.84 11.25 -19.04
C LEU A 130 10.92 12.28 -17.88
N THR A 131 10.45 13.51 -18.09
CA THR A 131 10.50 14.61 -17.10
C THR A 131 9.45 14.50 -16.00
N HIS A 132 8.55 13.50 -16.03
CA HIS A 132 7.40 13.37 -15.13
C HIS A 132 7.49 12.22 -14.11
N SER A 133 8.70 11.81 -13.71
CA SER A 133 8.94 10.66 -12.83
C SER A 133 8.28 10.77 -11.44
N LYS A 134 8.17 11.98 -10.85
CA LYS A 134 7.65 12.16 -9.48
C LYS A 134 6.13 11.94 -9.34
N ASP A 135 5.35 12.27 -10.37
CA ASP A 135 3.88 12.17 -10.36
C ASP A 135 3.38 11.24 -11.49
N ALA A 136 4.20 10.26 -11.88
CA ALA A 136 3.94 9.42 -13.05
C ALA A 136 2.58 8.74 -12.99
N PHE A 137 2.16 8.26 -11.80
CA PHE A 137 0.84 7.66 -11.61
C PHE A 137 -0.29 8.63 -11.94
N TYR A 138 -0.34 9.79 -11.28
CA TYR A 138 -1.43 10.76 -11.44
C TYR A 138 -1.45 11.42 -12.81
N ARG A 139 -0.28 11.67 -13.41
CA ARG A 139 -0.17 12.24 -14.76
C ARG A 139 -0.51 11.24 -15.86
N SER A 140 -0.38 9.95 -15.59
CA SER A 140 -0.78 8.90 -16.53
C SER A 140 -2.31 8.73 -16.62
N ILE A 141 -3.08 9.37 -15.72
CA ILE A 141 -4.55 9.28 -15.69
C ILE A 141 -5.14 10.39 -16.60
N PRO A 142 -6.13 10.06 -17.46
CA PRO A 142 -6.87 11.06 -18.21
C PRO A 142 -7.59 12.06 -17.27
N GLU A 143 -7.52 13.35 -17.59
CA GLU A 143 -8.08 14.43 -16.75
C GLU A 143 -9.56 14.24 -16.38
N ARG A 144 -10.37 13.65 -17.28
CA ARG A 144 -11.80 13.39 -17.03
C ARG A 144 -12.08 12.37 -15.92
N ILE A 145 -11.18 11.42 -15.68
CA ILE A 145 -11.32 10.39 -14.64
C ILE A 145 -10.38 10.59 -13.47
N TYR A 146 -9.60 11.68 -13.45
CA TYR A 146 -8.69 12.01 -12.36
C TYR A 146 -9.42 12.10 -11.00
N TRP A 147 -10.48 12.89 -10.92
CA TRP A 147 -11.23 13.11 -9.68
C TRP A 147 -11.85 11.83 -9.10
N PRO A 148 -12.58 11.00 -9.89
CA PRO A 148 -13.06 9.71 -9.42
C PRO A 148 -11.94 8.79 -8.92
N VAL A 149 -10.84 8.69 -9.66
CA VAL A 149 -9.72 7.81 -9.30
C VAL A 149 -9.04 8.30 -8.03
N PHE A 150 -8.91 9.61 -7.84
CA PHE A 150 -8.36 10.20 -6.61
C PHE A 150 -9.21 9.87 -5.37
N VAL A 151 -10.53 9.93 -5.49
CA VAL A 151 -11.44 9.58 -4.39
C VAL A 151 -11.31 8.10 -4.04
N VAL A 152 -11.29 7.21 -5.04
CA VAL A 152 -11.13 5.77 -4.81
C VAL A 152 -9.72 5.43 -4.26
N ALA A 153 -8.68 6.11 -4.74
CA ALA A 153 -7.31 5.98 -4.22
C ALA A 153 -7.26 6.32 -2.73
N THR A 154 -7.89 7.43 -2.36
CA THR A 154 -7.95 7.87 -0.95
C THR A 154 -8.74 6.87 -0.10
N ALA A 155 -9.87 6.37 -0.60
CA ALA A 155 -10.64 5.33 0.08
C ALA A 155 -9.82 4.03 0.26
N ALA A 156 -9.10 3.59 -0.78
CA ALA A 156 -8.24 2.42 -0.72
C ALA A 156 -7.08 2.60 0.26
N ALA A 157 -6.49 3.80 0.34
CA ALA A 157 -5.45 4.13 1.32
C ALA A 157 -5.97 4.03 2.76
N ILE A 158 -7.18 4.54 3.02
CA ILE A 158 -7.86 4.42 4.32
C ILE A 158 -8.08 2.95 4.70
N VAL A 159 -8.52 2.11 3.74
CA VAL A 159 -8.68 0.66 3.95
C VAL A 159 -7.35 -0.01 4.26
N ALA A 160 -6.29 0.32 3.52
CA ALA A 160 -4.96 -0.23 3.74
C ALA A 160 -4.43 0.11 5.15
N SER A 161 -4.57 1.38 5.57
CA SER A 161 -4.18 1.80 6.92
C SER A 161 -4.95 1.06 8.02
N GLN A 162 -6.26 0.80 7.82
CA GLN A 162 -7.05 0.01 8.77
C GLN A 162 -6.54 -1.43 8.91
N ALA A 163 -6.19 -2.07 7.80
CA ALA A 163 -5.65 -3.43 7.81
C ALA A 163 -4.33 -3.50 8.63
N THR A 164 -3.41 -2.56 8.41
CA THR A 164 -2.13 -2.52 9.14
C THR A 164 -2.30 -2.28 10.65
N ILE A 165 -3.25 -1.43 11.04
CA ILE A 165 -3.53 -1.16 12.47
C ILE A 165 -4.12 -2.41 13.13
N THR A 166 -5.04 -3.10 12.44
CA THR A 166 -5.62 -4.37 12.92
C THR A 166 -4.55 -5.46 13.05
N ALA A 167 -3.65 -5.60 12.06
CA ALA A 167 -2.53 -6.52 12.11
C ALA A 167 -1.60 -6.23 13.31
N THR A 168 -1.33 -4.94 13.57
CA THR A 168 -0.52 -4.51 14.71
C THR A 168 -1.14 -4.94 16.05
N PHE A 169 -2.46 -4.79 16.21
CA PHE A 169 -3.16 -5.25 17.41
C PHE A 169 -3.08 -6.78 17.59
N SER A 170 -3.16 -7.55 16.50
CA SER A 170 -2.98 -9.01 16.53
C SER A 170 -1.58 -9.42 16.98
N ILE A 171 -0.53 -8.75 16.46
CA ILE A 171 0.86 -9.02 16.86
C ILE A 171 1.08 -8.70 18.33
N ILE A 172 0.57 -7.56 18.83
CA ILE A 172 0.71 -7.18 20.23
C ILE A 172 0.00 -8.15 21.17
N LYS A 173 -1.16 -8.68 20.76
CA LYS A 173 -1.83 -9.76 21.50
C LYS A 173 -0.98 -11.03 21.56
N GLN A 174 -0.33 -11.41 20.46
CA GLN A 174 0.59 -12.56 20.46
C GLN A 174 1.80 -12.31 21.37
N ALA A 175 2.39 -11.11 21.33
CA ALA A 175 3.50 -10.73 22.20
C ALA A 175 3.13 -10.72 23.70
N LEU A 176 1.90 -10.30 24.02
CA LEU A 176 1.34 -10.39 25.38
C LEU A 176 1.18 -11.84 25.85
N ALA A 177 0.76 -12.75 24.97
CA ALA A 177 0.63 -14.18 25.29
C ALA A 177 1.99 -14.82 25.59
N HIS A 178 3.06 -14.34 24.97
CA HIS A 178 4.45 -14.74 25.23
C HIS A 178 5.09 -14.04 26.44
N GLY A 179 4.36 -13.15 27.14
CA GLY A 179 4.86 -12.47 28.34
C GLY A 179 5.89 -11.37 28.07
N CYS A 180 6.12 -11.00 26.81
CA CYS A 180 7.10 -9.98 26.42
C CYS A 180 6.60 -8.53 26.60
N PHE A 181 5.33 -8.32 27.02
CA PHE A 181 4.72 -7.00 27.13
C PHE A 181 3.93 -6.85 28.44
N PRO A 182 4.00 -5.69 29.13
CA PRO A 182 3.18 -5.43 30.33
C PRO A 182 1.69 -5.43 30.00
N ARG A 183 0.83 -5.87 30.94
CA ARG A 183 -0.60 -6.11 30.71
C ARG A 183 -1.32 -4.84 30.23
N VAL A 184 -1.62 -4.79 28.93
CA VAL A 184 -2.41 -3.72 28.28
C VAL A 184 -3.89 -4.09 28.32
N LYS A 185 -4.78 -3.10 28.48
CA LYS A 185 -6.23 -3.34 28.59
C LYS A 185 -6.82 -3.64 27.20
N VAL A 186 -7.00 -4.93 26.90
CA VAL A 186 -7.58 -5.39 25.64
C VAL A 186 -9.10 -5.23 25.68
N ILE A 187 -9.67 -4.42 24.78
CA ILE A 187 -11.12 -4.28 24.62
C ILE A 187 -11.54 -5.11 23.40
N TYR A 188 -12.34 -6.15 23.64
CA TYR A 188 -12.95 -6.94 22.58
C TYR A 188 -14.17 -6.20 22.04
N THR A 189 -14.10 -5.74 20.79
CA THR A 189 -15.14 -4.91 20.19
C THR A 189 -16.35 -5.73 19.71
N SER A 190 -16.20 -7.06 19.55
CA SER A 190 -17.26 -7.96 19.09
C SER A 190 -17.26 -9.30 19.85
N LYS A 191 -18.46 -9.79 20.24
CA LYS A 191 -18.66 -11.07 20.94
C LYS A 191 -18.64 -12.30 20.01
N LYS A 192 -18.58 -12.11 18.68
CA LYS A 192 -18.73 -13.20 17.68
C LYS A 192 -17.48 -13.54 16.87
N PHE A 193 -16.48 -12.66 16.78
CA PHE A 193 -15.24 -12.91 16.03
C PHE A 193 -14.00 -12.58 16.86
N ALA A 194 -13.16 -13.59 17.13
CA ALA A 194 -11.96 -13.48 17.96
C ALA A 194 -10.81 -12.62 17.36
N GLY A 195 -10.99 -12.10 16.14
CA GLY A 195 -10.01 -11.29 15.41
C GLY A 195 -10.20 -9.77 15.49
N GLN A 196 -11.27 -9.27 16.13
CA GLN A 196 -11.53 -7.83 16.23
C GLN A 196 -11.17 -7.30 17.62
N ILE A 197 -9.90 -6.95 17.77
CA ILE A 197 -9.26 -6.53 19.00
C ILE A 197 -8.96 -5.04 18.89
N TYR A 198 -9.52 -4.21 19.77
CA TYR A 198 -9.18 -2.79 19.87
C TYR A 198 -8.38 -2.56 21.14
N ILE A 199 -7.15 -2.06 21.00
CA ILE A 199 -6.30 -1.69 22.13
C ILE A 199 -6.12 -0.17 22.10
N PRO A 200 -6.87 0.60 22.92
CA PRO A 200 -6.86 2.06 22.86
C PRO A 200 -5.46 2.64 23.07
N ASP A 201 -4.69 2.09 24.01
CA ASP A 201 -3.35 2.57 24.35
C ASP A 201 -2.39 2.50 23.14
N ILE A 202 -2.46 1.41 22.38
CA ILE A 202 -1.64 1.22 21.17
C ILE A 202 -2.10 2.15 20.06
N ASN A 203 -3.41 2.35 19.90
CA ASN A 203 -3.95 3.27 18.89
C ASN A 203 -3.43 4.70 19.09
N TRP A 204 -3.36 5.18 20.34
CA TRP A 204 -2.80 6.48 20.66
C TRP A 204 -1.29 6.56 20.40
N ILE A 205 -0.53 5.52 20.75
CA ILE A 205 0.91 5.45 20.44
C ILE A 205 1.16 5.49 18.93
N LEU A 206 0.41 4.70 18.15
CA LEU A 206 0.49 4.68 16.69
C LEU A 206 0.14 6.05 16.10
N MET A 207 -0.90 6.71 16.60
CA MET A 207 -1.27 8.05 16.15
C MET A 207 -0.13 9.06 16.36
N ILE A 208 0.47 9.08 17.56
CA ILE A 208 1.59 9.99 17.87
C ILE A 208 2.78 9.70 16.96
N LEU A 209 3.11 8.42 16.74
CA LEU A 209 4.21 8.02 15.87
C LEU A 209 3.97 8.43 14.41
N CYS A 210 2.76 8.21 13.89
CA CYS A 210 2.39 8.62 12.53
C CYS A 210 2.47 10.14 12.36
N ILE A 211 2.00 10.92 13.34
CA ILE A 211 2.10 12.39 13.32
C ILE A 211 3.56 12.82 13.37
N ALA A 212 4.38 12.23 14.24
CA ALA A 212 5.80 12.55 14.37
C ALA A 212 6.56 12.28 13.06
N VAL A 213 6.32 11.14 12.40
CA VAL A 213 6.94 10.82 11.10
C VAL A 213 6.46 11.78 10.01
N THR A 214 5.17 12.09 9.97
CA THR A 214 4.59 13.02 8.97
C THR A 214 5.09 14.45 9.14
N ALA A 215 5.28 14.90 10.38
CA ALA A 215 5.83 16.22 10.69
C ALA A 215 7.35 16.27 10.48
N GLY A 216 8.07 15.17 10.74
CA GLY A 216 9.52 15.08 10.57
C GLY A 216 9.97 14.97 9.11
N PHE A 217 9.16 14.37 8.25
CA PHE A 217 9.46 14.22 6.83
C PHE A 217 8.45 14.99 5.97
N GLU A 218 8.77 16.24 5.63
CA GLU A 218 7.97 17.06 4.70
C GLU A 218 7.90 16.49 3.27
N ASN A 219 8.85 15.62 2.89
CA ASN A 219 8.96 15.05 1.54
C ASN A 219 8.56 13.58 1.47
N GLN A 220 7.51 13.26 0.69
CA GLN A 220 7.03 11.90 0.44
C GLN A 220 8.12 10.93 -0.08
N ASN A 221 9.06 11.45 -0.88
CA ASN A 221 10.19 10.66 -1.39
C ASN A 221 11.21 10.27 -0.31
N GLN A 222 11.38 11.11 0.73
CA GLN A 222 12.28 10.81 1.83
C GLN A 222 11.69 9.75 2.75
N ILE A 223 10.37 9.75 2.94
CA ILE A 223 9.64 8.72 3.69
C ILE A 223 9.84 7.37 3.01
N GLY A 224 9.52 7.25 1.72
CA GLY A 224 9.65 5.97 0.99
C GLY A 224 11.08 5.42 0.98
N ASN A 225 12.10 6.29 0.87
CA ASN A 225 13.50 5.86 0.92
C ASN A 225 13.95 5.46 2.34
N ALA A 226 13.47 6.15 3.37
CA ALA A 226 13.75 5.78 4.76
C ALA A 226 13.15 4.40 5.11
N TYR A 227 11.91 4.14 4.69
CA TYR A 227 11.29 2.81 4.82
C TYR A 227 12.10 1.72 4.09
N GLY A 228 12.55 2.00 2.86
CA GLY A 228 13.37 1.05 2.10
C GLY A 228 14.74 0.78 2.71
N THR A 229 15.36 1.80 3.33
CA THR A 229 16.68 1.68 3.97
C THR A 229 16.58 0.86 5.28
N PHE A 230 15.51 1.04 6.06
CA PHE A 230 15.30 0.27 7.29
C PHE A 230 15.21 -1.25 7.05
N PHE A 231 14.66 -1.67 5.90
CA PHE A 231 14.53 -3.09 5.55
C PHE A 231 15.77 -3.71 4.91
N LEU A 232 16.65 -2.87 4.36
CA LEU A 232 17.84 -3.32 3.64
C LEU A 232 19.09 -3.39 4.55
N CYS A 233 19.01 -2.77 5.74
CA CYS A 233 19.99 -2.86 6.82
C CYS A 233 19.60 -3.95 7.82
#